data_AF-A0A1W1DGC4-F1
#
_entry.id   AF-A0A1W1DGC4-F1
#
_cell.length_a   1.000
_cell.length_b   1.000
_cell.length_c   1.000
_cell.angle_alpha   90.00
_cell.angle_beta   90.00
_cell.angle_gamma   90.00
#
_symmetry.space_group_name_H-M   'P 1'
#
loop_
_entity.id
_entity.type
_entity.pdbx_description
1 polymer ?
#
loop_
_entity_poly.entity_id
_entity_poly.type
_entity_poly.pdbx_seq_one_letter_code
_entity_poly.pdbx_strand_id
1 'polypeptide(L)'
;MFKDLKDDTNTMGDTLLDVWMSHGIEVNKLPQDFKLIASTDNCSIAGIANVKKHYYGLQFHPEVTHTKQGIHILDRFVSGLCGCEKNWTTDNIISDLVQSLKDQIGDSNVLLGLSGGVDSSVVAALLHQAVGDQLTCVFVDNGLLRLNEGDEVMQTFADNMGVKVIRANAEQKFYGALANEADPEKKRKIIGRAFIEVFEEEASKLNDIKYLAQGTIYPDVIESAGAKSGKAKVIKSHHNVGGLPEDLKFELVEPLQELFKDEVRTIGVKLGIPAHMLYRHPFPGPGFGVRILGQVKEEYAEILRLADKIFMDELHNHDLYDKVSQAFTVFLPVKSVGVTGDERRYDYVIALRAVETIDFMTARWAKLPYDFLDFVSNRIMNEITRVSRVVYDISGKPPATIEWE
;
A
#
# COMPACT_ATOMS: atom_id res chain seq x y z
N MET A 1 18.69 21.81 -21.67
CA MET A 1 18.15 20.57 -21.08
C MET A 1 19.28 19.70 -20.54
N PHE A 2 20.18 19.16 -21.35
CA PHE A 2 21.23 18.23 -20.91
C PHE A 2 22.56 18.86 -20.47
N LYS A 3 22.58 20.17 -20.22
CA LYS A 3 23.83 20.86 -19.90
C LYS A 3 24.41 20.30 -18.59
N ASP A 4 25.68 19.92 -18.64
CA ASP A 4 26.47 19.36 -17.53
C ASP A 4 25.99 17.98 -17.03
N LEU A 5 25.12 17.28 -17.79
CA LEU A 5 24.73 15.89 -17.52
C LEU A 5 25.60 14.94 -18.33
N LYS A 6 26.13 13.89 -17.69
CA LYS A 6 27.04 12.93 -18.31
C LYS A 6 27.07 11.63 -17.50
N ASP A 7 26.92 10.50 -18.18
CA ASP A 7 27.21 9.17 -17.62
C ASP A 7 28.56 8.63 -18.14
N ASP A 8 28.89 8.89 -19.40
CA ASP A 8 30.17 8.51 -20.01
C ASP A 8 30.60 9.51 -21.11
N THR A 9 31.77 9.31 -21.70
CA THR A 9 32.25 10.07 -22.85
C THR A 9 32.76 9.14 -23.93
N ASN A 10 32.30 9.36 -25.18
CA ASN A 10 32.81 8.60 -26.31
C ASN A 10 34.26 9.00 -26.66
N THR A 11 34.88 8.26 -27.58
CA THR A 11 36.24 8.54 -28.05
C THR A 11 36.41 9.90 -28.74
N MET A 12 35.31 10.53 -29.16
CA MET A 12 35.29 11.85 -29.79
C MET A 12 35.11 13.00 -28.78
N GLY A 13 34.93 12.69 -27.48
CA GLY A 13 34.75 13.69 -26.43
C GLY A 13 33.28 14.08 -26.18
N ASP A 14 32.32 13.47 -26.87
CA ASP A 14 30.89 13.75 -26.67
C ASP A 14 30.41 13.14 -25.35
N THR A 15 29.49 13.84 -24.68
CA THR A 15 28.82 13.35 -23.47
C THR A 15 27.76 12.32 -23.83
N LEU A 16 27.81 11.16 -23.17
CA LEU A 16 26.83 10.09 -23.30
C LEU A 16 25.91 10.05 -22.08
N LEU A 17 24.67 9.65 -22.31
CA LEU A 17 23.65 9.40 -21.29
C LEU A 17 23.15 7.97 -21.42
N ASP A 18 23.10 7.25 -20.32
CA ASP A 18 22.49 5.93 -20.25
C ASP A 18 20.99 6.11 -20.00
N VAL A 19 20.19 5.76 -21.00
CA VAL A 19 18.74 6.02 -21.02
C VAL A 19 17.93 4.76 -21.29
N TRP A 20 16.71 4.73 -20.76
CA TRP A 20 15.70 3.72 -21.10
C TRP A 20 14.93 4.15 -22.35
N MET A 21 15.39 3.66 -23.51
CA MET A 21 14.92 4.08 -24.83
C MET A 21 13.56 3.46 -25.20
N SER A 22 12.68 4.24 -25.83
CA SER A 22 11.46 3.73 -26.44
C SER A 22 11.69 3.42 -27.93
N HIS A 23 11.43 2.17 -28.31
CA HIS A 23 11.61 1.65 -29.68
C HIS A 23 10.29 1.57 -30.47
N GLY A 24 9.30 2.36 -30.08
CA GLY A 24 7.99 2.41 -30.74
C GLY A 24 8.00 3.26 -32.01
N ILE A 25 7.17 4.30 -32.02
CA ILE A 25 7.12 5.27 -33.13
C ILE A 25 8.22 6.30 -32.91
N GLU A 26 9.01 6.55 -33.95
CA GLU A 26 10.14 7.48 -33.92
C GLU A 26 9.93 8.68 -34.86
N VAL A 27 10.56 9.80 -34.52
CA VAL A 27 10.54 11.01 -35.35
C VAL A 27 11.55 10.86 -36.49
N ASN A 28 11.07 10.86 -37.73
CA ASN A 28 11.95 10.70 -38.92
C ASN A 28 12.42 12.02 -39.54
N LYS A 29 11.81 13.14 -39.16
CA LYS A 29 12.15 14.48 -39.68
C LYS A 29 11.99 15.53 -38.59
N LEU A 30 13.03 16.35 -38.39
CA LEU A 30 12.97 17.48 -37.46
C LEU A 30 11.86 18.45 -37.89
N PRO A 31 10.94 18.83 -36.98
CA PRO A 31 9.98 19.88 -37.25
C PRO A 31 10.67 21.24 -37.47
N GLN A 32 10.00 22.16 -38.16
CA GLN A 32 10.52 23.50 -38.39
C GLN A 32 10.84 24.21 -37.05
N ASP A 33 11.98 24.90 -36.99
CA ASP A 33 12.49 25.62 -35.82
C ASP A 33 12.89 24.76 -34.60
N PHE A 34 12.90 23.42 -34.74
CA PHE A 34 13.48 22.53 -33.74
C PHE A 34 14.94 22.23 -34.05
N LYS A 35 15.72 22.00 -33.00
CA LYS A 35 17.11 21.53 -33.07
C LYS A 35 17.20 20.12 -32.50
N LEU A 36 18.06 19.31 -33.10
CA LEU A 36 18.49 18.03 -32.54
C LEU A 36 19.29 18.28 -31.26
N ILE A 37 18.97 17.57 -30.18
CA ILE A 37 19.67 17.67 -28.89
C ILE A 37 20.15 16.32 -28.35
N ALA A 38 19.71 15.19 -28.92
CA ALA A 38 20.21 13.86 -28.62
C ALA A 38 19.99 12.91 -29.81
N SER A 39 20.90 11.96 -29.99
CA SER A 39 20.85 10.93 -31.04
C SER A 39 21.53 9.65 -30.54
N THR A 40 21.18 8.52 -31.13
CA THR A 40 21.84 7.22 -30.95
C THR A 40 22.07 6.58 -32.31
N ASP A 41 22.90 5.54 -32.39
CA ASP A 41 23.16 4.80 -33.63
C ASP A 41 21.87 4.26 -34.29
N ASN A 42 20.89 3.85 -33.47
CA ASN A 42 19.63 3.25 -33.94
C ASN A 42 18.46 4.23 -33.97
N CYS A 43 18.64 5.48 -33.52
CA CYS A 43 17.60 6.50 -33.49
C CYS A 43 18.22 7.88 -33.72
N SER A 44 18.07 8.37 -34.95
CA SER A 44 18.71 9.62 -35.40
C SER A 44 18.18 10.88 -34.71
N ILE A 45 16.93 10.84 -34.22
CA ILE A 45 16.26 11.95 -33.52
C ILE A 45 15.75 11.45 -32.17
N ALA A 46 16.66 11.25 -31.22
CA ALA A 46 16.32 10.80 -29.87
C ALA A 46 15.88 11.95 -28.94
N GLY A 47 16.21 13.20 -29.28
CA GLY A 47 15.75 14.38 -28.56
C GLY A 47 15.71 15.62 -29.42
N ILE A 48 14.67 16.44 -29.24
CA ILE A 48 14.45 17.69 -29.96
C ILE A 48 14.16 18.85 -29.01
N ALA A 49 14.54 20.07 -29.39
CA ALA A 49 14.20 21.28 -28.66
C ALA A 49 13.87 22.47 -29.56
N ASN A 50 12.82 23.20 -29.19
CA ASN A 50 12.58 24.57 -29.63
C ASN A 50 12.72 25.50 -28.43
N VAL A 51 13.91 26.08 -28.26
CA VAL A 51 14.24 26.93 -27.11
C VAL A 51 13.39 28.19 -27.06
N LYS A 52 12.99 28.75 -28.22
CA LYS A 52 12.15 29.96 -28.27
C LYS A 52 10.74 29.70 -27.75
N LYS A 53 10.19 28.51 -28.02
CA LYS A 53 8.86 28.10 -27.59
C LYS A 53 8.85 27.29 -26.30
N HIS A 54 10.03 27.01 -25.73
CA HIS A 54 10.21 26.12 -24.58
C HIS A 54 9.62 24.72 -24.79
N TYR A 55 9.65 24.21 -26.03
CA TYR A 55 9.21 22.84 -26.34
C TYR A 55 10.40 21.89 -26.36
N TYR A 56 10.25 20.77 -25.68
CA TYR A 56 11.27 19.73 -25.57
C TYR A 56 10.60 18.38 -25.78
N GLY A 57 11.22 17.50 -26.57
CA GLY A 57 10.73 16.15 -26.82
C GLY A 57 11.87 15.15 -26.67
N LEU A 58 11.59 14.05 -25.97
CA LEU A 58 12.53 12.96 -25.73
C LEU A 58 11.91 11.65 -26.23
N GLN A 59 12.72 10.78 -26.82
CA GLN A 59 12.33 9.43 -27.26
C GLN A 59 12.60 8.36 -26.18
N PHE A 60 13.09 8.77 -25.02
CA PHE A 60 13.39 7.90 -23.88
C PHE A 60 12.66 8.40 -22.62
N HIS A 61 12.59 7.56 -21.60
CA HIS A 61 11.84 7.78 -20.36
C HIS A 61 12.75 8.33 -19.25
N PRO A 62 12.78 9.65 -18.96
CA PRO A 62 13.57 10.20 -17.86
C PRO A 62 13.01 9.89 -16.46
N GLU A 63 11.78 9.39 -16.36
CA GLU A 63 11.09 9.08 -15.10
C GLU A 63 11.48 7.72 -14.50
N VAL A 64 12.09 6.82 -15.28
CA VAL A 64 12.48 5.49 -14.82
C VAL A 64 13.92 5.46 -14.31
N THR A 65 14.19 4.65 -13.29
CA THR A 65 15.51 4.51 -12.65
C THR A 65 16.61 3.97 -13.56
N HIS A 66 16.23 3.30 -14.65
CA HIS A 66 17.16 2.84 -15.68
C HIS A 66 17.82 4.01 -16.44
N THR A 67 17.17 5.18 -16.49
CA THR A 67 17.76 6.40 -17.03
C THR A 67 18.53 7.11 -15.92
N LYS A 68 19.86 6.94 -15.88
CA LYS A 68 20.70 7.36 -14.73
C LYS A 68 20.58 8.84 -14.38
N GLN A 69 20.54 9.70 -15.40
CA GLN A 69 20.39 11.16 -15.23
C GLN A 69 18.93 11.64 -15.28
N GLY A 70 17.96 10.72 -15.24
CA GLY A 70 16.54 11.00 -15.47
C GLY A 70 15.97 12.07 -14.53
N ILE A 71 16.20 11.93 -13.23
CA ILE A 71 15.77 12.90 -12.20
C ILE A 71 16.39 14.28 -12.47
N HIS A 72 17.66 14.36 -12.87
CA HIS A 72 18.32 15.64 -13.17
C HIS A 72 17.75 16.31 -14.42
N ILE A 73 17.34 15.51 -15.42
CA ILE A 73 16.65 15.99 -16.62
C ILE A 73 15.30 16.60 -16.24
N LEU A 74 14.51 15.89 -15.42
CA LEU A 74 13.21 16.36 -14.94
C LEU A 74 13.35 17.61 -14.07
N ASP A 75 14.30 17.64 -13.13
CA ASP A 75 14.54 18.81 -12.28
C ASP A 75 14.96 20.03 -13.10
N ARG A 76 15.79 19.85 -14.13
CA ARG A 76 16.16 20.95 -15.04
C ARG A 76 14.94 21.49 -15.77
N PHE A 77 14.03 20.62 -16.16
CA PHE A 77 12.80 21.03 -16.83
C PHE A 77 11.88 21.79 -15.87
N VAL A 78 11.54 21.20 -14.73
CA VAL A 78 10.59 21.76 -13.76
C VAL A 78 11.15 23.03 -13.08
N SER A 79 12.29 22.91 -12.41
CA SER A 79 12.86 24.01 -11.61
C SER A 79 13.59 25.03 -12.47
N GLY A 80 14.23 24.59 -13.56
CA GLY A 80 15.06 25.45 -14.41
C GLY A 80 14.29 26.11 -15.55
N LEU A 81 13.61 25.31 -16.38
CA LEU A 81 12.99 25.80 -17.62
C LEU A 81 11.56 26.32 -17.40
N CYS A 82 10.76 25.65 -16.57
CA CYS A 82 9.44 26.12 -16.17
C CYS A 82 9.51 27.17 -15.05
N GLY A 83 10.64 27.24 -14.32
CA GLY A 83 10.82 28.17 -13.22
C GLY A 83 9.94 27.87 -12.01
N CYS A 84 9.53 26.61 -11.84
CA CYS A 84 8.72 26.20 -10.69
C CYS A 84 9.56 26.25 -9.41
N GLU A 85 9.05 26.93 -8.39
CA GLU A 85 9.65 26.92 -7.06
C GLU A 85 9.44 25.55 -6.39
N LYS A 86 10.42 25.08 -5.62
CA LYS A 86 10.35 23.81 -4.88
C LYS A 86 9.63 23.97 -3.54
N ASN A 87 8.43 24.53 -3.57
CA ASN A 87 7.65 24.80 -2.36
C ASN A 87 6.84 23.58 -1.89
N TRP A 88 6.73 22.53 -2.71
CA TRP A 88 6.13 21.25 -2.34
C TRP A 88 7.07 20.45 -1.44
N THR A 89 7.18 20.88 -0.19
CA THR A 89 7.99 20.24 0.85
C THR A 89 7.08 19.66 1.92
N THR A 90 7.52 18.61 2.60
CA THR A 90 6.73 17.95 3.67
C THR A 90 6.22 18.93 4.72
N ASP A 91 7.03 19.91 5.12
CA ASP A 91 6.66 20.89 6.15
C ASP A 91 5.56 21.86 5.65
N ASN A 92 5.66 22.31 4.40
CA ASN A 92 4.63 23.15 3.79
C ASN A 92 3.33 22.37 3.60
N ILE A 93 3.42 21.14 3.08
CA ILE A 93 2.25 20.27 2.88
C ILE A 93 1.51 20.03 4.21
N ILE A 94 2.22 19.69 5.28
CA ILE A 94 1.59 19.50 6.60
C ILE A 94 0.91 20.78 7.06
N SER A 95 1.58 21.94 6.92
CA SER A 95 1.03 23.23 7.34
C SER A 95 -0.24 23.58 6.57
N ASP A 96 -0.23 23.42 5.25
CA ASP A 96 -1.35 23.71 4.36
C ASP A 96 -2.52 22.76 4.62
N LEU A 97 -2.26 21.45 4.78
CA LEU A 97 -3.30 20.47 5.11
C LEU A 97 -3.93 20.73 6.47
N VAL A 98 -3.13 21.01 7.50
CA VAL A 98 -3.64 21.32 8.85
C VAL A 98 -4.51 22.58 8.82
N GLN A 99 -4.11 23.62 8.08
CA GLN A 99 -4.90 24.84 7.95
C GLN A 99 -6.20 24.58 7.18
N SER A 100 -6.13 23.88 6.05
CA SER A 100 -7.32 23.50 5.26
C SER A 100 -8.31 22.66 6.08
N LEU A 101 -7.81 21.74 6.91
CA LEU A 101 -8.65 20.92 7.79
C LEU A 101 -9.35 21.77 8.85
N LYS A 102 -8.66 22.73 9.46
CA LYS A 102 -9.27 23.68 10.41
C LYS A 102 -10.36 24.51 9.77
N ASP A 103 -10.10 25.04 8.58
CA ASP A 103 -11.04 25.89 7.84
C ASP A 103 -12.27 25.10 7.39
N GLN A 104 -12.09 23.84 6.97
CA GLN A 104 -13.18 22.96 6.53
C GLN A 104 -14.04 22.47 7.71
N ILE A 105 -13.41 22.00 8.80
CA ILE A 105 -14.11 21.34 9.91
C ILE A 105 -14.71 22.36 10.89
N GLY A 106 -14.04 23.48 11.12
CA GLY A 106 -14.44 24.48 12.11
C GLY A 106 -14.64 23.86 13.49
N ASP A 107 -15.77 24.15 14.14
CA ASP A 107 -16.14 23.62 15.46
C ASP A 107 -16.91 22.28 15.39
N SER A 108 -16.97 21.63 14.23
CA SER A 108 -17.72 20.38 14.05
C SER A 108 -16.91 19.15 14.46
N ASN A 109 -17.57 18.05 14.83
CA ASN A 109 -16.85 16.79 15.09
C ASN A 109 -16.62 16.00 13.81
N VAL A 110 -15.50 15.28 13.79
CA VAL A 110 -15.07 14.42 12.69
C VAL A 110 -14.89 12.99 13.17
N LEU A 111 -15.44 12.06 12.39
CA LEU A 111 -15.30 10.62 12.59
C LEU A 111 -14.29 10.06 11.60
N LEU A 112 -13.43 9.15 12.04
CA LEU A 112 -12.49 8.45 11.18
C LEU A 112 -12.55 6.94 11.42
N GLY A 113 -12.69 6.16 10.34
CA GLY A 113 -12.44 4.72 10.37
C GLY A 113 -10.94 4.42 10.37
N LEU A 114 -10.43 3.97 11.51
CA LEU A 114 -9.05 3.48 11.63
C LEU A 114 -8.98 2.02 11.19
N SER A 115 -8.15 1.75 10.19
CA SER A 115 -7.90 0.39 9.70
C SER A 115 -6.59 -0.22 10.23
N GLY A 116 -5.78 0.56 10.95
CA GLY A 116 -4.40 0.19 11.31
C GLY A 116 -3.39 0.32 10.16
N GLY A 117 -3.85 0.67 8.96
CA GLY A 117 -3.00 0.95 7.81
C GLY A 117 -2.29 2.31 7.89
N VAL A 118 -1.29 2.48 7.04
CA VAL A 118 -0.49 3.72 6.96
C VAL A 118 -1.36 4.96 6.71
N ASP A 119 -2.26 4.90 5.73
CA ASP A 119 -3.01 6.09 5.28
C ASP A 119 -3.98 6.59 6.36
N SER A 120 -4.78 5.69 6.94
CA SER A 120 -5.72 6.04 8.01
C SER A 120 -4.99 6.54 9.26
N SER A 121 -3.79 6.03 9.55
CA SER A 121 -2.98 6.51 10.66
C SER A 121 -2.43 7.92 10.44
N VAL A 122 -1.99 8.23 9.21
CA VAL A 122 -1.55 9.59 8.86
C VAL A 122 -2.71 10.58 8.86
N VAL A 123 -3.89 10.18 8.38
CA VAL A 123 -5.10 11.01 8.49
C VAL A 123 -5.46 11.29 9.94
N ALA A 124 -5.41 10.27 10.82
CA ALA A 124 -5.67 10.46 12.24
C ALA A 124 -4.68 11.47 12.87
N ALA A 125 -3.41 11.38 12.50
CA ALA A 125 -2.38 12.32 12.94
C ALA A 125 -2.65 13.76 12.51
N LEU A 126 -2.93 13.96 11.21
CA LEU A 126 -3.23 15.28 10.65
C LEU A 126 -4.49 15.89 11.28
N LEU A 127 -5.56 15.09 11.42
CA LEU A 127 -6.80 15.54 12.05
C LEU A 127 -6.60 15.86 13.52
N HIS A 128 -5.87 15.05 14.26
CA HIS A 128 -5.61 15.34 15.67
C HIS A 128 -4.80 16.64 15.83
N GLN A 129 -3.79 16.87 14.99
CA GLN A 129 -3.04 18.13 14.98
C GLN A 129 -3.91 19.33 14.56
N ALA A 130 -4.91 19.12 13.69
CA ALA A 130 -5.80 20.17 13.21
C ALA A 130 -6.90 20.53 14.21
N VAL A 131 -7.62 19.54 14.73
CA VAL A 131 -8.88 19.71 15.46
C VAL A 131 -8.94 19.00 16.82
N GLY A 132 -7.84 18.37 17.25
CA GLY A 132 -7.70 17.81 18.60
C GLY A 132 -8.83 16.87 19.02
N ASP A 133 -9.55 17.23 20.08
CA ASP A 133 -10.61 16.44 20.71
C ASP A 133 -11.90 16.32 19.87
N GLN A 134 -12.02 17.10 18.78
CA GLN A 134 -13.13 16.98 17.83
C GLN A 134 -13.05 15.70 16.98
N LEU A 135 -11.86 15.06 16.96
CA LEU A 135 -11.64 13.78 16.29
C LEU A 135 -12.07 12.62 17.18
N THR A 136 -12.98 11.79 16.67
CA THR A 136 -13.21 10.44 17.20
C THR A 136 -12.83 9.42 16.14
N CYS A 137 -11.98 8.46 16.50
CA CYS A 137 -11.64 7.35 15.65
C CYS A 137 -12.41 6.09 16.07
N VAL A 138 -12.82 5.29 15.09
CA VAL A 138 -13.38 3.95 15.30
C VAL A 138 -12.47 2.93 14.64
N PHE A 139 -11.93 2.01 15.43
CA PHE A 139 -11.16 0.87 14.96
C PHE A 139 -12.02 -0.39 15.09
N VAL A 140 -12.30 -1.05 13.97
CA VAL A 140 -13.11 -2.28 13.94
C VAL A 140 -12.17 -3.49 13.94
N ASP A 141 -12.17 -4.23 15.05
CA ASP A 141 -11.49 -5.51 15.13
C ASP A 141 -12.43 -6.61 14.59
N ASN A 142 -12.16 -7.02 13.36
CA ASN A 142 -12.98 -7.98 12.62
C ASN A 142 -12.57 -9.44 12.87
N GLY A 143 -11.58 -9.71 13.72
CA GLY A 143 -11.07 -11.07 13.96
C GLY A 143 -10.28 -11.66 12.78
N LEU A 144 -9.92 -10.85 11.78
CA LEU A 144 -9.13 -11.25 10.62
C LEU A 144 -7.81 -10.47 10.53
N LEU A 145 -7.40 -9.85 11.64
CA LEU A 145 -6.15 -9.12 11.79
C LEU A 145 -5.01 -10.04 12.26
N ARG A 146 -3.77 -9.54 12.18
CA ARG A 146 -2.59 -10.24 12.70
C ARG A 146 -2.66 -10.35 14.23
N LEU A 147 -1.82 -11.22 14.78
CA LEU A 147 -1.73 -11.43 16.22
C LEU A 147 -1.41 -10.09 16.92
N ASN A 148 -2.21 -9.74 17.93
CA ASN A 148 -2.11 -8.53 18.75
C ASN A 148 -2.25 -7.19 17.99
N GLU A 149 -2.62 -7.20 16.71
CA GLU A 149 -2.67 -5.99 15.89
C GLU A 149 -3.64 -4.95 16.45
N GLY A 150 -4.81 -5.40 16.94
CA GLY A 150 -5.76 -4.51 17.59
C GLY A 150 -5.20 -3.84 18.85
N ASP A 151 -4.45 -4.58 19.67
CA ASP A 151 -3.83 -4.03 20.88
C ASP A 151 -2.69 -3.06 20.53
N GLU A 152 -1.84 -3.38 19.55
CA GLU A 152 -0.76 -2.52 19.07
C GLU A 152 -1.28 -1.20 18.50
N VAL A 153 -2.38 -1.24 17.73
CA VAL A 153 -3.05 -0.05 17.20
C VAL A 153 -3.54 0.82 18.36
N MET A 154 -4.28 0.24 19.30
CA MET A 154 -4.80 0.98 20.45
C MET A 154 -3.68 1.61 21.29
N GLN A 155 -2.61 0.85 21.56
CA GLN A 155 -1.47 1.32 22.33
C GLN A 155 -0.78 2.49 21.63
N THR A 156 -0.59 2.41 20.31
CA THR A 156 0.07 3.46 19.54
C THR A 156 -0.69 4.78 19.63
N PHE A 157 -2.00 4.77 19.40
CA PHE A 157 -2.80 5.98 19.39
C PHE A 157 -3.00 6.55 20.81
N ALA A 158 -3.10 5.68 21.81
CA ALA A 158 -3.17 6.09 23.21
C ALA A 158 -1.86 6.74 23.69
N ASP A 159 -0.72 6.07 23.48
CA ASP A 159 0.58 6.50 24.03
C ASP A 159 1.19 7.69 23.30
N ASN A 160 1.06 7.73 21.97
CA ASN A 160 1.85 8.66 21.16
C ASN A 160 1.08 9.90 20.72
N MET A 161 -0.25 9.85 20.75
CA MET A 161 -1.07 10.86 20.06
C MET A 161 -2.24 11.38 20.89
N GLY A 162 -2.63 10.73 22.00
CA GLY A 162 -3.78 11.18 22.80
C GLY A 162 -5.11 11.16 22.03
N VAL A 163 -5.18 10.42 20.91
CA VAL A 163 -6.36 10.36 20.05
C VAL A 163 -7.43 9.49 20.70
N LYS A 164 -8.67 9.96 20.70
CA LYS A 164 -9.83 9.17 21.15
C LYS A 164 -10.13 8.06 20.13
N VAL A 165 -9.78 6.83 20.48
CA VAL A 165 -10.09 5.64 19.66
C VAL A 165 -11.11 4.75 20.35
N ILE A 166 -12.20 4.45 19.65
CA ILE A 166 -13.21 3.47 20.03
C ILE A 166 -12.87 2.15 19.34
N ARG A 167 -12.60 1.11 20.12
CA ARG A 167 -12.41 -0.25 19.59
C ARG A 167 -13.73 -0.99 19.55
N ALA A 168 -14.18 -1.36 18.35
CA ALA A 168 -15.34 -2.20 18.12
C ALA A 168 -14.88 -3.66 17.92
N ASN A 169 -15.02 -4.49 18.95
CA ASN A 169 -14.70 -5.91 18.86
C ASN A 169 -15.87 -6.65 18.21
N ALA A 170 -15.70 -7.05 16.94
CA ALA A 170 -16.77 -7.59 16.11
C ALA A 170 -16.46 -8.99 15.54
N GLU A 171 -15.42 -9.67 16.02
CA GLU A 171 -14.94 -10.96 15.50
C GLU A 171 -16.07 -11.97 15.26
N GLN A 172 -16.95 -12.16 16.25
CA GLN A 172 -18.07 -13.11 16.18
C GLN A 172 -19.11 -12.74 15.10
N LYS A 173 -19.33 -11.44 14.84
CA LYS A 173 -20.19 -10.97 13.74
C LYS A 173 -19.59 -11.33 12.38
N PHE A 174 -18.28 -11.15 12.21
CA PHE A 174 -17.58 -11.50 10.97
C PHE A 174 -17.50 -13.00 10.76
N TYR A 175 -17.13 -13.79 11.77
CA TYR A 175 -17.12 -15.25 11.67
C TYR A 175 -18.50 -15.81 11.40
N GLY A 176 -19.54 -15.28 12.06
CA GLY A 176 -20.93 -15.66 11.80
C GLY A 176 -21.36 -15.36 10.37
N ALA A 177 -21.00 -14.19 9.83
CA ALA A 177 -21.32 -13.80 8.45
C ALA A 177 -20.56 -14.63 7.40
N LEU A 178 -19.35 -15.09 7.72
CA LEU A 178 -18.51 -15.91 6.83
C LEU A 178 -18.74 -17.42 6.95
N ALA A 179 -19.54 -17.86 7.94
CA ALA A 179 -19.63 -19.25 8.36
C ALA A 179 -19.98 -20.26 7.26
N ASN A 180 -20.57 -19.84 6.13
CA ASN A 180 -20.94 -20.75 5.03
C ASN A 180 -20.44 -20.27 3.66
N GLU A 181 -19.44 -19.38 3.63
CA GLU A 181 -18.93 -18.83 2.37
C GLU A 181 -17.48 -19.25 2.12
N ALA A 182 -17.23 -19.76 0.91
CA ALA A 182 -15.92 -20.18 0.44
C ALA A 182 -15.49 -19.43 -0.83
N ASP A 183 -16.41 -18.79 -1.55
CA ASP A 183 -16.08 -17.99 -2.72
C ASP A 183 -15.36 -16.69 -2.31
N PRO A 184 -14.15 -16.43 -2.83
CA PRO A 184 -13.34 -15.30 -2.37
C PRO A 184 -13.96 -13.94 -2.66
N GLU A 185 -14.66 -13.79 -3.79
CA GLU A 185 -15.35 -12.54 -4.14
C GLU A 185 -16.52 -12.26 -3.21
N LYS A 186 -17.30 -13.29 -2.85
CA LYS A 186 -18.36 -13.16 -1.84
C LYS A 186 -17.80 -12.91 -0.45
N LYS A 187 -16.70 -13.54 -0.05
CA LYS A 187 -16.02 -13.24 1.23
C LYS A 187 -15.64 -11.76 1.32
N ARG A 188 -15.02 -11.21 0.27
CA ARG A 188 -14.68 -9.78 0.18
C ARG A 188 -15.90 -8.89 0.39
N LYS A 189 -17.02 -9.18 -0.27
CA LYS A 189 -18.29 -8.43 -0.12
C LYS A 189 -18.90 -8.56 1.28
N ILE A 190 -18.90 -9.76 1.85
CA ILE A 190 -19.41 -10.02 3.21
C ILE A 190 -18.62 -9.23 4.23
N ILE A 191 -17.29 -9.29 4.16
CA ILE A 191 -16.39 -8.57 5.08
C ILE A 191 -16.56 -7.06 4.92
N GLY A 192 -16.59 -6.55 3.70
CA GLY A 192 -16.81 -5.12 3.44
C GLY A 192 -18.15 -4.63 4.00
N ARG A 193 -19.24 -5.39 3.80
CA ARG A 193 -20.55 -5.04 4.34
C ARG A 193 -20.58 -5.10 5.87
N ALA A 194 -20.09 -6.17 6.48
CA ALA A 194 -20.06 -6.32 7.93
C ALA A 194 -19.23 -5.22 8.61
N PHE A 195 -18.15 -4.77 7.97
CA PHE A 195 -17.35 -3.63 8.44
C PHE A 195 -18.17 -2.35 8.46
N ILE A 196 -18.90 -2.05 7.37
CA ILE A 196 -19.76 -0.87 7.30
C ILE A 196 -20.84 -0.91 8.37
N GLU A 197 -21.53 -2.05 8.53
CA GLU A 197 -22.58 -2.21 9.56
C GLU A 197 -22.04 -1.98 10.98
N VAL A 198 -20.86 -2.51 11.32
CA VAL A 198 -20.25 -2.28 12.65
C VAL A 198 -19.80 -0.83 12.82
N PHE A 199 -19.22 -0.24 11.78
CA PHE A 199 -18.80 1.16 11.81
C PHE A 199 -20.01 2.08 12.01
N GLU A 200 -21.13 1.82 11.35
CA GLU A 200 -22.40 2.53 11.53
C GLU A 200 -22.99 2.35 12.93
N GLU A 201 -22.97 1.12 13.45
CA GLU A 201 -23.40 0.84 14.83
C GLU A 201 -22.62 1.70 15.82
N GLU A 202 -21.30 1.83 15.67
CA GLU A 202 -20.50 2.73 16.51
C GLU A 202 -20.75 4.20 16.24
N ALA A 203 -20.85 4.61 14.96
CA ALA A 203 -21.11 5.98 14.57
C ALA A 203 -22.44 6.50 15.14
N SER A 204 -23.48 5.66 15.14
CA SER A 204 -24.83 5.99 15.64
C SER A 204 -24.88 6.27 17.15
N LYS A 205 -23.89 5.79 17.91
CA LYS A 205 -23.75 6.06 19.35
C LYS A 205 -23.11 7.42 19.62
N LEU A 206 -22.54 8.05 18.60
CA LEU A 206 -21.89 9.35 18.68
C LEU A 206 -22.89 10.43 18.26
N ASN A 207 -22.96 11.49 19.06
CA ASN A 207 -23.75 12.66 18.73
C ASN A 207 -22.90 13.67 17.96
N ASP A 208 -23.56 14.49 17.14
CA ASP A 208 -22.97 15.69 16.53
C ASP A 208 -21.75 15.44 15.64
N ILE A 209 -21.67 14.27 14.98
CA ILE A 209 -20.69 14.02 13.92
C ILE A 209 -21.20 14.62 12.61
N LYS A 210 -20.45 15.58 12.06
CA LYS A 210 -20.75 16.21 10.77
C LYS A 210 -19.88 15.65 9.64
N TYR A 211 -18.61 15.37 9.95
CA TYR A 211 -17.61 14.97 8.97
C TYR A 211 -17.22 13.50 9.10
N LEU A 212 -17.02 12.85 7.96
CA LEU A 212 -16.38 11.54 7.87
C LEU A 212 -15.06 11.68 7.11
N ALA A 213 -13.96 11.35 7.79
CA ALA A 213 -12.63 11.38 7.20
C ALA A 213 -12.24 10.05 6.55
N GLN A 214 -11.49 10.13 5.45
CA GLN A 214 -10.97 8.97 4.72
C GLN A 214 -9.50 9.18 4.32
N GLY A 215 -8.76 8.07 4.27
CA GLY A 215 -7.36 8.02 3.84
C GLY A 215 -7.18 7.80 2.34
N THR A 216 -8.06 8.34 1.50
CA THR A 216 -7.97 8.24 0.04
C THR A 216 -6.71 8.98 -0.44
N ILE A 217 -5.90 8.33 -1.27
CA ILE A 217 -4.64 8.90 -1.80
C ILE A 217 -4.73 9.15 -3.30
N TYR A 218 -3.78 9.91 -3.86
CA TYR A 218 -3.83 10.35 -5.25
C TYR A 218 -3.91 9.20 -6.29
N PRO A 219 -3.19 8.07 -6.13
CA PRO A 219 -3.38 6.91 -6.99
C PRO A 219 -4.83 6.41 -7.09
N ASP A 220 -5.58 6.47 -5.99
CA ASP A 220 -6.98 6.01 -5.92
C ASP A 220 -7.91 6.93 -6.73
N VAL A 221 -7.64 8.23 -6.67
CA VAL A 221 -8.36 9.26 -7.43
C VAL A 221 -8.12 9.08 -8.93
N ILE A 222 -6.86 8.80 -9.34
CA ILE A 222 -6.50 8.55 -10.73
C ILE A 222 -7.21 7.29 -11.26
N GLU A 223 -7.18 6.18 -10.52
CA GLU A 223 -7.85 4.94 -10.89
C GLU A 223 -9.37 5.16 -11.08
N SER A 224 -9.99 5.91 -10.16
CA SER A 224 -11.42 6.23 -10.20
C SER A 224 -11.81 7.17 -11.35
N ALA A 225 -10.95 8.15 -11.68
CA ALA A 225 -11.14 9.04 -12.81
C ALA A 225 -11.01 8.30 -14.16
N GLY A 226 -10.05 7.37 -14.26
CA GLY A 226 -9.87 6.49 -15.42
C GLY A 226 -11.11 5.62 -15.70
N ALA A 227 -11.77 5.12 -14.66
CA ALA A 227 -12.99 4.34 -14.79
C ALA A 227 -14.20 5.14 -15.33
N LYS A 228 -14.31 6.44 -15.00
CA LYS A 228 -15.34 7.34 -15.57
C LYS A 228 -15.14 7.62 -17.07
N SER A 229 -13.91 7.46 -17.59
CA SER A 229 -13.57 7.71 -19.00
C SER A 229 -13.82 6.52 -19.96
N GLY A 230 -14.41 5.41 -19.50
CA GLY A 230 -14.98 4.36 -20.35
C GLY A 230 -14.01 3.30 -20.90
N LYS A 231 -12.74 3.27 -20.48
CA LYS A 231 -11.76 2.23 -20.90
C LYS A 231 -11.18 1.37 -19.78
N ALA A 232 -11.44 1.69 -18.51
CA ALA A 232 -11.05 0.85 -17.39
C ALA A 232 -12.30 0.22 -16.77
N LYS A 233 -12.36 -1.13 -16.73
CA LYS A 233 -13.26 -1.81 -15.79
C LYS A 233 -12.92 -1.27 -14.41
N VAL A 234 -13.93 -0.86 -13.64
CA VAL A 234 -13.81 -0.46 -12.23
C VAL A 234 -13.20 -1.65 -11.48
N ILE A 235 -11.88 -1.68 -11.38
CA ILE A 235 -11.12 -2.62 -10.56
C ILE A 235 -10.76 -1.78 -9.34
N LYS A 236 -11.27 -2.19 -8.17
CA LYS A 236 -11.34 -1.47 -6.89
C LYS A 236 -12.60 -0.61 -6.68
N SER A 237 -13.71 -1.29 -6.47
CA SER A 237 -14.96 -0.71 -5.97
C SER A 237 -15.00 -0.56 -4.43
N HIS A 238 -13.86 -0.53 -3.74
CA HIS A 238 -13.85 -0.54 -2.27
C HIS A 238 -12.66 0.23 -1.72
N HIS A 239 -12.77 1.56 -1.69
CA HIS A 239 -12.18 2.27 -0.55
C HIS A 239 -12.98 1.91 0.69
N ASN A 240 -12.30 1.88 1.84
CA ASN A 240 -12.77 1.32 3.12
C ASN A 240 -14.07 1.92 3.69
N VAL A 241 -14.74 2.82 2.97
CA VAL A 241 -16.10 3.29 3.30
C VAL A 241 -16.96 3.62 2.06
N GLY A 242 -16.61 3.14 0.87
CA GLY A 242 -17.35 3.40 -0.40
C GLY A 242 -18.71 2.70 -0.52
N GLY A 243 -19.24 2.15 0.58
CA GLY A 243 -20.54 1.52 0.66
C GLY A 243 -21.45 2.14 1.72
N LEU A 244 -21.16 3.35 2.18
CA LEU A 244 -22.04 4.09 3.08
C LEU A 244 -23.42 4.26 2.40
N PRO A 245 -24.51 3.89 3.08
CA PRO A 245 -25.87 4.12 2.63
C PRO A 245 -26.10 5.60 2.26
N GLU A 246 -26.92 5.86 1.24
CA GLU A 246 -27.22 7.21 0.74
C GLU A 246 -27.85 8.13 1.82
N ASP A 247 -28.34 7.54 2.93
CA ASP A 247 -28.96 8.18 4.07
C ASP A 247 -27.99 8.67 5.16
N LEU A 248 -26.69 8.34 5.08
CA LEU A 248 -25.68 8.88 6.01
C LEU A 248 -25.29 10.31 5.61
N LYS A 249 -25.75 11.28 6.41
CA LYS A 249 -25.55 12.73 6.21
C LYS A 249 -24.16 13.23 6.66
N PHE A 250 -23.09 12.57 6.23
CA PHE A 250 -21.73 13.04 6.49
C PHE A 250 -21.17 13.84 5.32
N GLU A 251 -20.45 14.92 5.63
CA GLU A 251 -19.57 15.58 4.67
C GLU A 251 -18.20 14.88 4.68
N LEU A 252 -17.61 14.62 3.49
CA LEU A 252 -16.33 13.91 3.40
C LEU A 252 -15.12 14.83 3.62
N VAL A 253 -14.09 14.29 4.26
CA VAL A 253 -12.78 14.93 4.46
C VAL A 253 -11.68 13.97 4.01
N GLU A 254 -11.01 14.30 2.90
CA GLU A 254 -10.02 13.42 2.25
C GLU A 254 -8.67 14.15 2.11
N PRO A 255 -7.91 14.34 3.22
CA PRO A 255 -6.75 15.22 3.22
C PRO A 255 -5.55 14.68 2.43
N LEU A 256 -5.54 13.39 2.08
CA LEU A 256 -4.42 12.77 1.37
C LEU A 256 -4.66 12.63 -0.14
N GLN A 257 -5.79 13.12 -0.67
CA GLN A 257 -6.22 12.87 -2.04
C GLN A 257 -5.25 13.41 -3.12
N GLU A 258 -4.33 14.31 -2.77
CA GLU A 258 -3.32 14.88 -3.67
C GLU A 258 -1.91 14.31 -3.44
N LEU A 259 -1.77 13.30 -2.56
CA LEU A 259 -0.48 12.75 -2.14
C LEU A 259 -0.23 11.33 -2.64
N PHE A 260 1.02 11.03 -2.97
CA PHE A 260 1.51 9.67 -3.20
C PHE A 260 1.89 8.96 -1.91
N LYS A 261 2.01 7.62 -1.98
CA LYS A 261 2.22 6.75 -0.80
C LYS A 261 3.53 7.02 -0.06
N ASP A 262 4.58 7.35 -0.79
CA ASP A 262 5.89 7.74 -0.26
C ASP A 262 5.84 9.09 0.46
N GLU A 263 5.08 10.06 -0.07
CA GLU A 263 4.82 11.34 0.59
C GLU A 263 4.02 11.14 1.88
N VAL A 264 2.96 10.32 1.85
CA VAL A 264 2.17 9.96 3.03
C VAL A 264 3.04 9.35 4.13
N ARG A 265 3.96 8.43 3.78
CA ARG A 265 4.91 7.86 4.74
C ARG A 265 5.83 8.93 5.33
N THR A 266 6.38 9.81 4.48
CA THR A 266 7.30 10.87 4.91
C THR A 266 6.60 11.85 5.86
N ILE A 267 5.35 12.22 5.55
CA ILE A 267 4.49 13.02 6.42
C ILE A 267 4.26 12.29 7.75
N GLY A 268 3.90 11.00 7.72
CA GLY A 268 3.70 10.20 8.93
C GLY A 268 4.91 10.21 9.87
N VAL A 269 6.13 10.09 9.33
CA VAL A 269 7.37 10.17 10.15
C VAL A 269 7.48 11.55 10.79
N LYS A 270 7.22 12.61 10.02
CA LYS A 270 7.31 13.99 10.51
C LYS A 270 6.27 14.30 11.60
N LEU A 271 5.10 13.66 11.53
CA LEU A 271 4.03 13.74 12.52
C LEU A 271 4.30 12.88 13.77
N GLY A 272 5.45 12.19 13.85
CA GLY A 272 5.84 11.40 15.01
C GLY A 272 5.27 9.98 15.05
N ILE A 273 4.66 9.50 13.96
CA ILE A 273 4.21 8.10 13.88
C ILE A 273 5.45 7.20 13.81
N PRO A 274 5.53 6.13 14.62
CA PRO A 274 6.67 5.22 14.60
C PRO A 274 6.95 4.65 13.21
N ALA A 275 8.22 4.69 12.79
CA ALA A 275 8.62 4.25 11.45
C ALA A 275 8.18 2.79 11.17
N HIS A 276 8.32 1.90 12.17
CA HIS A 276 7.93 0.50 12.01
C HIS A 276 6.44 0.30 11.68
N MET A 277 5.55 1.28 11.92
CA MET A 277 4.16 1.25 11.49
C MET A 277 3.97 1.75 10.06
N LEU A 278 4.71 2.78 9.66
CA LEU A 278 4.63 3.40 8.33
C LEU A 278 5.25 2.53 7.22
N TYR A 279 6.25 1.75 7.59
CA TYR A 279 6.99 0.84 6.71
C TYR A 279 6.56 -0.62 6.86
N ARG A 280 5.43 -0.91 7.53
CA ARG A 280 4.84 -2.25 7.52
C ARG A 280 4.50 -2.67 6.09
N HIS A 281 4.66 -3.96 5.81
CA HIS A 281 4.11 -4.57 4.61
C HIS A 281 2.60 -4.32 4.54
N PRO A 282 2.05 -4.07 3.33
CA PRO A 282 0.63 -3.86 3.15
C PRO A 282 -0.18 -5.06 3.64
N PHE A 283 -1.27 -4.78 4.34
CA PHE A 283 -2.24 -5.75 4.81
C PHE A 283 -3.57 -5.55 4.06
N PRO A 284 -4.15 -6.59 3.47
CA PRO A 284 -5.38 -6.44 2.68
C PRO A 284 -6.55 -6.03 3.57
N GLY A 285 -7.47 -5.22 3.05
CA GLY A 285 -8.68 -4.81 3.80
C GLY A 285 -9.49 -5.98 4.38
N PRO A 286 -9.73 -7.07 3.62
CA PRO A 286 -10.34 -8.29 4.15
C PRO A 286 -9.48 -9.10 5.14
N GLY A 287 -8.25 -8.67 5.39
CA GLY A 287 -7.27 -9.33 6.26
C GLY A 287 -7.06 -10.80 5.92
N PHE A 288 -7.05 -11.65 6.94
CA PHE A 288 -6.97 -13.09 6.81
C PHE A 288 -8.16 -13.73 6.09
N GLY A 289 -9.25 -12.99 5.84
CA GLY A 289 -10.36 -13.47 5.04
C GLY A 289 -9.98 -13.89 3.62
N VAL A 290 -8.89 -13.37 3.06
CA VAL A 290 -8.33 -13.74 1.74
C VAL A 290 -7.01 -14.53 1.83
N ARG A 291 -6.58 -14.86 3.05
CA ARG A 291 -5.39 -15.72 3.30
C ARG A 291 -5.76 -17.06 3.91
N ILE A 292 -7.02 -17.27 4.23
CA ILE A 292 -7.60 -18.57 4.58
C ILE A 292 -8.40 -19.03 3.38
N LEU A 293 -7.88 -20.02 2.65
CA LEU A 293 -8.53 -20.47 1.41
C LEU A 293 -9.87 -21.13 1.71
N GLY A 294 -10.89 -20.78 0.93
CA GLY A 294 -12.24 -21.26 1.14
C GLY A 294 -12.87 -20.71 2.42
N GLN A 295 -13.51 -21.58 3.20
CA GLN A 295 -14.29 -21.19 4.38
C GLN A 295 -13.40 -20.65 5.51
N VAL A 296 -13.74 -19.47 6.01
CA VAL A 296 -13.06 -18.83 7.14
C VAL A 296 -13.68 -19.29 8.46
N LYS A 297 -12.83 -19.68 9.42
CA LYS A 297 -13.23 -20.06 10.78
C LYS A 297 -12.26 -19.46 11.80
N GLU A 298 -12.75 -19.24 13.01
CA GLU A 298 -11.94 -18.79 14.15
C GLU A 298 -10.72 -19.69 14.38
N GLU A 299 -10.90 -21.02 14.40
CA GLU A 299 -9.79 -22.01 14.51
C GLU A 299 -8.72 -21.78 13.44
N TYR A 300 -9.12 -21.51 12.19
CA TYR A 300 -8.18 -21.35 11.08
C TYR A 300 -7.44 -20.01 11.18
N ALA A 301 -8.15 -18.96 11.62
CA ALA A 301 -7.56 -17.66 11.86
C ALA A 301 -6.54 -17.69 13.01
N GLU A 302 -6.82 -18.41 14.10
CA GLU A 302 -5.86 -18.61 15.20
C GLU A 302 -4.58 -19.32 14.73
N ILE A 303 -4.71 -20.43 14.00
CA ILE A 303 -3.56 -21.14 13.43
C ILE A 303 -2.74 -20.22 12.53
N LEU A 304 -3.42 -19.48 11.65
CA LEU A 304 -2.76 -18.57 10.72
C LEU A 304 -2.08 -17.39 11.44
N ARG A 305 -2.69 -16.81 12.48
CA ARG A 305 -2.09 -15.73 13.29
C ARG A 305 -0.76 -16.16 13.90
N LEU A 306 -0.70 -17.37 14.46
CA LEU A 306 0.52 -17.90 15.06
C LEU A 306 1.60 -18.16 13.99
N ALA A 307 1.23 -18.74 12.86
CA ALA A 307 2.16 -18.99 11.76
C ALA A 307 2.71 -17.69 11.15
N ASP A 308 1.84 -16.70 10.92
CA ASP A 308 2.22 -15.38 10.41
C ASP A 308 3.17 -14.67 11.39
N LYS A 309 2.88 -14.75 12.69
CA LYS A 309 3.75 -14.16 13.72
C LYS A 309 5.16 -14.74 13.69
N ILE A 310 5.29 -16.07 13.67
CA ILE A 310 6.60 -16.74 13.56
C ILE A 310 7.32 -16.27 12.29
N PHE A 311 6.63 -16.24 11.15
CA PHE A 311 7.27 -15.85 9.89
C PHE A 311 7.72 -14.38 9.88
N MET A 312 6.89 -13.46 10.38
CA MET A 312 7.23 -12.04 10.47
C MET A 312 8.38 -11.80 11.46
N ASP A 313 8.34 -12.43 12.64
CA ASP A 313 9.39 -12.32 13.65
C ASP A 313 10.74 -12.77 13.08
N GLU A 314 10.76 -13.89 12.36
CA GLU A 314 11.99 -14.40 11.81
C GLU A 314 12.52 -13.58 10.64
N LEU A 315 11.63 -13.01 9.82
CA LEU A 315 12.05 -12.03 8.81
C LEU A 315 12.72 -10.81 9.45
N HIS A 316 12.24 -10.33 10.60
CA HIS A 316 12.88 -9.25 11.33
C HIS A 316 14.20 -9.69 11.97
N ASN A 317 14.22 -10.82 12.68
CA ASN A 317 15.41 -11.33 13.37
C ASN A 317 16.59 -11.64 12.43
N HIS A 318 16.30 -11.89 11.15
CA HIS A 318 17.30 -12.19 10.12
C HIS A 318 17.56 -11.02 9.15
N ASP A 319 17.07 -9.81 9.45
CA ASP A 319 17.21 -8.62 8.59
C ASP A 319 16.72 -8.86 7.15
N LEU A 320 15.64 -9.63 6.99
CA LEU A 320 15.02 -9.97 5.70
C LEU A 320 13.70 -9.22 5.46
N TYR A 321 13.06 -8.69 6.50
CA TYR A 321 11.75 -8.02 6.39
C TYR A 321 11.76 -6.86 5.39
N ASP A 322 12.75 -5.97 5.50
CA ASP A 322 12.87 -4.78 4.63
C ASP A 322 13.40 -5.12 3.22
N LYS A 323 13.85 -6.36 2.99
CA LYS A 323 14.33 -6.82 1.69
C LYS A 323 13.20 -7.34 0.79
N VAL A 324 12.01 -7.51 1.33
CA VAL A 324 10.82 -7.97 0.60
C VAL A 324 9.72 -6.93 0.68
N SER A 325 8.97 -6.77 -0.41
CA SER A 325 7.91 -5.77 -0.50
C SER A 325 6.65 -6.17 0.27
N GLN A 326 6.39 -7.48 0.35
CA GLN A 326 5.30 -8.04 1.13
C GLN A 326 5.63 -9.49 1.50
N ALA A 327 5.38 -9.87 2.75
CA ALA A 327 5.44 -11.24 3.21
C ALA A 327 4.25 -11.58 4.13
N PHE A 328 3.79 -12.82 4.05
CA PHE A 328 2.68 -13.35 4.85
C PHE A 328 2.58 -14.87 4.74
N THR A 329 1.71 -15.44 5.56
CA THR A 329 1.30 -16.84 5.50
C THR A 329 -0.11 -17.00 4.89
N VAL A 330 -0.37 -18.16 4.29
CA VAL A 330 -1.67 -18.58 3.77
C VAL A 330 -2.05 -19.93 4.37
N PHE A 331 -3.28 -20.05 4.87
CA PHE A 331 -3.82 -21.29 5.41
C PHE A 331 -4.47 -22.11 4.30
N LEU A 332 -4.00 -23.35 4.11
CA LEU A 332 -4.58 -24.28 3.15
C LEU A 332 -5.44 -25.31 3.90
N PRO A 333 -6.74 -25.44 3.60
CA PRO A 333 -7.65 -26.38 4.25
C PRO A 333 -7.46 -27.82 3.75
N VAL A 334 -6.22 -28.21 3.45
CA VAL A 334 -5.83 -29.57 3.09
C VAL A 334 -5.01 -30.14 4.24
N LYS A 335 -5.16 -31.44 4.48
CA LYS A 335 -4.44 -32.12 5.55
C LYS A 335 -3.27 -32.92 5.00
N SER A 336 -2.18 -32.93 5.76
CA SER A 336 -0.98 -33.68 5.45
C SER A 336 -0.56 -34.56 6.61
N VAL A 337 0.04 -35.70 6.29
CA VAL A 337 0.65 -36.58 7.29
C VAL A 337 1.91 -35.90 7.82
N GLY A 338 2.02 -35.82 9.15
CA GLY A 338 3.21 -35.39 9.88
C GLY A 338 3.59 -36.41 10.96
N VAL A 339 4.77 -36.24 11.54
CA VAL A 339 5.26 -37.01 12.68
C VAL A 339 5.79 -36.03 13.71
N THR A 340 5.26 -36.07 14.92
CA THR A 340 5.76 -35.28 16.06
C THR A 340 6.00 -36.26 17.21
N GLY A 341 7.26 -36.53 17.54
CA GLY A 341 7.62 -37.68 18.38
C GLY A 341 7.40 -39.00 17.64
N ASP A 342 6.71 -39.96 18.26
CA ASP A 342 6.46 -41.30 17.70
C ASP A 342 5.03 -41.48 17.14
N GLU A 343 4.18 -40.46 17.19
CA GLU A 343 2.78 -40.54 16.73
C GLU A 343 2.56 -39.88 15.37
N ARG A 344 1.76 -40.53 14.51
CA ARG A 344 1.32 -39.97 13.23
C ARG A 344 0.24 -38.92 13.46
N ARG A 345 0.42 -37.74 12.85
CA ARG A 345 -0.55 -36.64 12.86
C ARG A 345 -1.10 -36.36 11.47
N TYR A 346 -2.31 -35.80 11.41
CA TYR A 346 -2.99 -35.43 10.18
C TYR A 346 -3.62 -34.05 10.33
N ASP A 347 -2.81 -33.04 10.01
CA ASP A 347 -3.06 -31.63 10.32
C ASP A 347 -2.82 -30.73 9.10
N TYR A 348 -3.02 -29.43 9.25
CA TYR A 348 -3.13 -28.49 8.13
C TYR A 348 -1.78 -28.11 7.52
N VAL A 349 -1.85 -27.47 6.35
CA VAL A 349 -0.70 -26.97 5.61
C VAL A 349 -0.70 -25.44 5.63
N ILE A 350 0.47 -24.85 5.89
CA ILE A 350 0.70 -23.41 5.76
C ILE A 350 1.60 -23.15 4.55
N ALA A 351 1.24 -22.17 3.72
CA ALA A 351 2.11 -21.65 2.69
C ALA A 351 2.73 -20.33 3.14
N LEU A 352 4.05 -20.22 3.00
CA LEU A 352 4.80 -18.98 3.12
C LEU A 352 4.76 -18.26 1.77
N ARG A 353 4.50 -16.95 1.79
CA ARG A 353 4.52 -16.07 0.61
C ARG A 353 5.38 -14.86 0.90
N ALA A 354 6.38 -14.62 0.07
CA ALA A 354 7.17 -13.37 0.09
C ALA A 354 7.50 -12.94 -1.33
N VAL A 355 7.37 -11.64 -1.61
CA VAL A 355 7.56 -11.08 -2.95
C VAL A 355 8.41 -9.81 -2.92
N GLU A 356 9.10 -9.57 -4.03
CA GLU A 356 9.82 -8.35 -4.33
C GLU A 356 9.19 -7.68 -5.55
N THR A 357 8.84 -6.40 -5.42
CA THR A 357 8.19 -5.62 -6.47
C THR A 357 8.54 -4.14 -6.37
N ILE A 358 8.51 -3.48 -7.52
CA ILE A 358 8.68 -2.02 -7.64
C ILE A 358 7.31 -1.32 -7.62
N ASP A 359 6.30 -1.90 -8.28
CA ASP A 359 5.01 -1.23 -8.57
C ASP A 359 3.77 -2.08 -8.22
N PHE A 360 3.95 -3.27 -7.63
CA PHE A 360 2.93 -4.29 -7.38
C PHE A 360 2.16 -4.78 -8.62
N MET A 361 2.48 -4.29 -9.82
CA MET A 361 1.92 -4.75 -11.10
C MET A 361 2.65 -5.99 -11.60
N THR A 362 3.96 -6.04 -11.38
CA THR A 362 4.79 -7.25 -11.53
C THR A 362 5.49 -7.57 -10.22
N ALA A 363 5.67 -8.85 -9.91
CA ALA A 363 6.36 -9.25 -8.68
C ALA A 363 7.09 -10.59 -8.89
N ARG A 364 8.31 -10.68 -8.35
CA ARG A 364 9.02 -11.95 -8.23
C ARG A 364 8.84 -12.49 -6.82
N TRP A 365 8.80 -13.82 -6.68
CA TRP A 365 8.92 -14.42 -5.35
C TRP A 365 10.32 -14.15 -4.79
N ALA A 366 10.42 -13.88 -3.49
CA ALA A 366 11.67 -13.53 -2.85
C ALA A 366 12.57 -14.76 -2.72
N LYS A 367 13.86 -14.65 -3.08
CA LYS A 367 14.81 -15.77 -2.95
C LYS A 367 15.34 -15.87 -1.52
N LEU A 368 14.45 -16.17 -0.57
CA LEU A 368 14.79 -16.31 0.84
C LEU A 368 15.82 -17.46 1.03
N PRO A 369 16.82 -17.31 1.92
CA PRO A 369 17.84 -18.34 2.13
C PRO A 369 17.21 -19.69 2.53
N TYR A 370 17.76 -20.80 2.02
CA TYR A 370 17.22 -22.12 2.32
C TYR A 370 17.28 -22.46 3.81
N ASP A 371 18.37 -22.11 4.50
CA ASP A 371 18.51 -22.33 5.94
C ASP A 371 17.46 -21.54 6.74
N PHE A 372 17.10 -20.34 6.28
CA PHE A 372 16.03 -19.54 6.87
C PHE A 372 14.66 -20.20 6.66
N LEU A 373 14.38 -20.70 5.45
CA LEU A 373 13.13 -21.40 5.17
C LEU A 373 13.00 -22.70 5.99
N ASP A 374 14.09 -23.45 6.15
CA ASP A 374 14.13 -24.64 7.02
C ASP A 374 13.86 -24.26 8.48
N PHE A 375 14.51 -23.22 8.98
CA PHE A 375 14.31 -22.72 10.34
C PHE A 375 12.85 -22.33 10.61
N VAL A 376 12.25 -21.49 9.76
CA VAL A 376 10.85 -21.06 9.91
C VAL A 376 9.89 -22.25 9.79
N SER A 377 10.13 -23.14 8.84
CA SER A 377 9.33 -24.38 8.65
C SER A 377 9.33 -25.23 9.93
N ASN A 378 10.52 -25.45 10.52
CA ASN A 378 10.66 -26.22 11.75
C ASN A 378 9.98 -25.54 12.95
N ARG A 379 10.11 -24.22 13.10
CA ARG A 379 9.40 -23.48 14.16
C ARG A 379 7.89 -23.63 14.04
N ILE A 380 7.33 -23.37 12.85
CA ILE A 380 5.88 -23.45 12.60
C ILE A 380 5.34 -24.86 12.93
N MET A 381 5.99 -25.93 12.44
CA MET A 381 5.51 -27.30 12.65
C MET A 381 5.68 -27.81 14.10
N ASN A 382 6.69 -27.32 14.83
CA ASN A 382 6.93 -27.75 16.20
C ASN A 382 6.14 -26.94 17.24
N GLU A 383 5.94 -25.65 17.00
CA GLU A 383 5.25 -24.74 17.94
C GLU A 383 3.73 -24.76 17.74
N ILE A 384 3.24 -25.04 16.52
CA ILE A 384 1.80 -25.04 16.19
C ILE A 384 1.33 -26.47 15.95
N THR A 385 0.69 -27.06 16.96
CA THR A 385 0.25 -28.47 16.96
C THR A 385 -0.68 -28.86 15.81
N ARG A 386 -1.37 -27.87 15.21
CA ARG A 386 -2.35 -28.03 14.12
C ARG A 386 -1.76 -27.83 12.73
N VAL A 387 -0.43 -27.76 12.60
CA VAL A 387 0.28 -27.65 11.33
C VAL A 387 1.24 -28.82 11.18
N SER A 388 1.12 -29.58 10.09
CA SER A 388 2.00 -30.73 9.81
C SER A 388 2.93 -30.51 8.62
N ARG A 389 2.74 -29.42 7.88
CA ARG A 389 3.56 -29.10 6.70
C ARG A 389 3.60 -27.62 6.43
N VAL A 390 4.77 -27.15 6.02
CA VAL A 390 4.98 -25.81 5.48
C VAL A 390 5.45 -25.92 4.04
N VAL A 391 4.96 -25.04 3.17
CA VAL A 391 5.39 -24.89 1.78
C VAL A 391 5.77 -23.44 1.50
N TYR A 392 6.52 -23.18 0.42
CA TYR A 392 6.88 -21.83 0.00
C TYR A 392 6.40 -21.57 -1.44
N ASP A 393 5.73 -20.44 -1.66
CA ASP A 393 5.21 -20.08 -2.97
C ASP A 393 6.30 -19.46 -3.87
N ILE A 394 6.67 -20.22 -4.90
CA ILE A 394 7.67 -19.86 -5.91
C ILE A 394 7.05 -19.33 -7.22
N SER A 395 5.79 -18.87 -7.18
CA SER A 395 5.07 -18.35 -8.35
C SER A 395 5.23 -16.83 -8.48
N GLY A 396 5.75 -16.35 -9.61
CA GLY A 396 5.80 -14.91 -9.92
C GLY A 396 4.45 -14.34 -10.36
N LYS A 397 4.34 -13.00 -10.35
CA LYS A 397 3.24 -12.23 -10.94
C LYS A 397 3.77 -11.50 -12.19
N PRO A 398 3.30 -11.83 -13.41
CA PRO A 398 2.48 -12.98 -13.81
C PRO A 398 3.24 -14.34 -13.78
N PRO A 399 2.56 -15.52 -13.86
CA PRO A 399 1.13 -15.73 -14.15
C PRO A 399 0.21 -15.77 -12.91
N ALA A 400 0.77 -15.82 -11.70
CA ALA A 400 -0.01 -15.81 -10.47
C ALA A 400 -0.30 -14.38 -9.99
N THR A 401 -0.97 -14.26 -8.85
CA THR A 401 -1.14 -13.01 -8.08
C THR A 401 -0.29 -13.04 -6.81
N ILE A 402 -0.23 -11.92 -6.07
CA ILE A 402 0.51 -11.87 -4.79
C ILE A 402 -0.27 -12.60 -3.70
N GLU A 403 -1.49 -12.13 -3.42
CA GLU A 403 -2.49 -12.83 -2.58
C GLU A 403 -3.06 -14.04 -3.35
N TRP A 404 -3.52 -15.07 -2.62
CA TRP A 404 -4.04 -16.30 -3.20
C TRP A 404 -5.55 -16.26 -3.50
N GLU A 405 -6.27 -15.27 -2.94
CA GLU A 405 -7.69 -14.98 -3.13
C GLU A 405 -7.96 -13.47 -3.14
#